data_AF-A0A939A4I5-F1
#
_entry.id   AF-A0A939A4I5-F1
#
_cell.length_a   1.000
_cell.length_b   1.000
_cell.length_c   1.000
_cell.angle_alpha   90.00
_cell.angle_beta   90.00
_cell.angle_gamma   90.00
#
_symmetry.space_group_name_H-M   'P 1'
#
loop_
_entity.id
_entity.type
_entity.pdbx_description
1 polymer ?
#
loop_
_entity_poly.entity_id
_entity_poly.type
_entity_poly.pdbx_seq_one_letter_code
_entity_poly.pdbx_strand_id
1 'polypeptide(L)'
;MVIRFPVVALGALTAALVTACSDKPGGADTAVGATTADTADSDKAAQLDAGTLDLTGVDTAAGSCPGAPGCACVGHDECAGGACAWDPLQPGGLSCAGACGSGCAAGQRCVAKGGAEGLQVCVPSAGKVCNPCTADADCDSLGIAGLCVDRGDDGRFCGIPCAAGACPAGLACKPALTVTGVKADLCQPLDATGELGACPCSPAAQAFKLATVCAIAAKDSAGKVLGSCKGTRACGAAGLAPCDAKAWAPETCNGKDDDCPLGALCSLDASTGLQIWRPRCR
;
A
#
# COMPACT_ATOMS: atom_id res chain seq x y z
N MET A 1 52.73 0.71 18.64
CA MET A 1 52.53 1.63 17.50
C MET A 1 51.34 2.52 17.85
N VAL A 2 51.61 3.75 18.28
CA VAL A 2 50.59 4.67 18.81
C VAL A 2 50.05 5.50 17.65
N ILE A 3 48.82 5.25 17.25
CA ILE A 3 48.15 5.98 16.15
C ILE A 3 47.42 7.17 16.75
N ARG A 4 47.94 8.38 16.51
CA ARG A 4 47.29 9.65 16.87
C ARG A 4 46.37 10.07 15.72
N PHE A 5 45.09 10.28 16.01
CA PHE A 5 44.13 10.88 15.08
C PHE A 5 44.15 12.42 15.22
N PRO A 6 44.06 13.18 14.11
CA PRO A 6 43.97 14.63 14.17
C PRO A 6 42.55 15.07 14.55
N VAL A 7 42.51 16.03 15.48
CA VAL A 7 41.32 16.80 15.86
C VAL A 7 40.94 17.69 14.68
N VAL A 8 39.78 17.45 14.07
CA VAL A 8 39.22 18.31 13.02
C VAL A 8 38.32 19.35 13.68
N ALA A 9 38.64 20.63 13.42
CA ALA A 9 37.98 21.80 13.97
C ALA A 9 36.54 21.95 13.44
N LEU A 10 35.61 22.21 14.35
CA LEU A 10 34.20 22.50 14.10
C LEU A 10 34.08 23.94 13.56
N GLY A 11 33.81 24.08 12.26
CA GLY A 11 33.48 25.36 11.63
C GLY A 11 32.03 25.74 11.93
N ALA A 12 31.83 26.91 12.52
CA ALA A 12 30.53 27.50 12.78
C ALA A 12 29.82 27.86 11.46
N LEU A 13 28.67 27.23 11.21
CA LEU A 13 27.80 27.55 10.08
C LEU A 13 26.80 28.63 10.50
N THR A 14 26.98 29.83 9.97
CA THR A 14 26.08 30.98 10.14
C THR A 14 24.76 30.74 9.38
N ALA A 15 23.65 30.76 10.11
CA ALA A 15 22.30 30.67 9.55
C ALA A 15 21.90 32.01 8.91
N ALA A 16 21.63 32.00 7.60
CA ALA A 16 20.97 33.10 6.91
C ALA A 16 19.45 32.97 7.09
N LEU A 17 18.83 33.93 7.79
CA LEU A 17 17.38 34.07 7.84
C LEU A 17 16.87 34.50 6.46
N VAL A 18 16.02 33.67 5.85
CA VAL A 18 15.21 34.04 4.69
C VAL A 18 13.85 34.48 5.20
N THR A 19 13.61 35.79 5.17
CA THR A 19 12.31 36.42 5.44
C THR A 19 11.36 36.14 4.27
N ALA A 20 10.40 35.24 4.46
CA ALA A 20 9.36 34.98 3.47
C ALA A 20 8.24 36.05 3.56
N CYS A 21 7.76 36.44 2.39
CA CYS A 21 6.82 37.53 2.15
C CYS A 21 5.39 37.22 2.61
N SER A 22 4.73 38.32 2.99
CA SER A 22 3.40 38.46 3.56
C SER A 22 2.24 37.92 2.72
N ASP A 23 1.21 37.59 3.47
CA ASP A 23 -0.16 37.26 3.09
C ASP A 23 -0.81 38.22 2.10
N LYS A 24 -1.68 37.66 1.25
CA LYS A 24 -2.73 38.41 0.55
C LYS A 24 -4.09 37.76 0.84
N PRO A 25 -4.99 38.41 1.60
CA PRO A 25 -6.37 37.99 1.71
C PRO A 25 -7.21 38.68 0.63
N GLY A 26 -8.21 37.98 0.09
CA GLY A 26 -9.30 38.61 -0.65
C GLY A 26 -9.83 37.79 -1.82
N GLY A 27 -11.08 37.35 -1.70
CA GLY A 27 -11.85 36.79 -2.81
C GLY A 27 -13.09 36.05 -2.32
N ALA A 28 -14.11 36.81 -1.92
CA ALA A 28 -15.42 36.31 -1.55
C ALA A 28 -16.26 35.89 -2.78
N ASP A 29 -17.24 35.05 -2.50
CA ASP A 29 -18.55 34.88 -3.15
C ASP A 29 -18.63 34.46 -4.62
N THR A 30 -19.17 33.26 -4.85
CA THR A 30 -20.32 33.06 -5.75
C THR A 30 -21.10 31.82 -5.30
N ALA A 31 -22.23 32.04 -4.64
CA ALA A 31 -23.34 31.10 -4.61
C ALA A 31 -24.10 31.14 -5.95
N VAL A 32 -24.88 30.09 -6.22
CA VAL A 32 -26.12 30.01 -7.04
C VAL A 32 -26.08 28.77 -7.94
N GLY A 33 -27.08 27.90 -7.78
CA GLY A 33 -27.37 26.85 -8.76
C GLY A 33 -28.15 25.64 -8.26
N ALA A 34 -29.19 25.82 -7.44
CA ALA A 34 -30.18 24.77 -7.24
C ALA A 34 -30.94 24.55 -8.57
N THR A 35 -30.84 23.34 -9.12
CA THR A 35 -31.75 22.87 -10.17
C THR A 35 -32.50 21.65 -9.64
N THR A 36 -33.73 21.92 -9.23
CA THR A 36 -34.82 20.96 -9.17
C THR A 36 -35.28 20.67 -10.59
N ALA A 37 -35.28 19.41 -11.01
CA ALA A 37 -36.05 18.94 -12.14
C ALA A 37 -36.82 17.68 -11.74
N ASP A 38 -38.13 17.85 -11.78
CA ASP A 38 -39.21 16.90 -11.60
C ASP A 38 -39.18 15.73 -12.60
N THR A 39 -39.50 14.55 -12.07
CA THR A 39 -40.68 13.72 -12.40
C THR A 39 -41.05 13.49 -13.89
N ALA A 40 -40.84 12.26 -14.36
CA ALA A 40 -41.76 11.44 -15.19
C ALA A 40 -41.04 10.09 -15.49
N ASP A 41 -41.46 8.97 -14.92
CA ASP A 41 -42.58 8.13 -15.37
C ASP A 41 -42.33 7.43 -16.72
N SER A 42 -42.18 6.10 -16.69
CA SER A 42 -42.76 5.16 -17.66
C SER A 42 -42.48 3.72 -17.23
N ASP A 43 -43.54 3.12 -16.71
CA ASP A 43 -43.76 1.69 -16.60
C ASP A 43 -43.31 0.89 -17.83
N LYS A 44 -42.53 -0.18 -17.59
CA LYS A 44 -42.59 -1.40 -18.41
C LYS A 44 -42.15 -2.60 -17.58
N ALA A 45 -43.09 -3.07 -16.77
CA ALA A 45 -43.06 -4.42 -16.21
C ALA A 45 -43.20 -5.42 -17.37
N ALA A 46 -42.07 -5.94 -17.85
CA ALA A 46 -42.06 -7.21 -18.56
C ALA A 46 -42.03 -8.31 -17.50
N GLN A 47 -43.19 -8.92 -17.25
CA GLN A 47 -43.28 -10.23 -16.62
C GLN A 47 -42.43 -11.21 -17.44
N LEU A 48 -41.28 -11.59 -16.90
CA LEU A 48 -40.54 -12.76 -17.37
C LEU A 48 -41.09 -13.98 -16.65
N ASP A 49 -41.56 -14.92 -17.47
CA ASP A 49 -42.07 -16.23 -17.12
C ASP A 49 -41.21 -16.91 -16.06
N ALA A 50 -41.87 -17.36 -15.00
CA ALA A 50 -41.33 -18.24 -13.98
C ALA A 50 -41.13 -19.64 -14.59
N GLY A 51 -40.13 -19.77 -15.46
CA GLY A 51 -39.56 -21.06 -15.84
C GLY A 51 -38.91 -21.67 -14.60
N THR A 52 -39.49 -22.76 -14.11
CA THR A 52 -38.98 -23.58 -13.02
C THR A 52 -37.59 -24.09 -13.41
N LEU A 53 -36.55 -23.34 -13.04
CA LEU A 53 -35.17 -23.80 -13.12
C LEU A 53 -34.98 -24.83 -12.01
N ASP A 54 -35.11 -26.09 -12.43
CA ASP A 54 -34.68 -27.25 -11.66
C ASP A 54 -33.16 -27.21 -11.48
N LEU A 55 -32.75 -26.47 -10.44
CA LEU A 55 -31.38 -26.41 -9.93
C LEU A 55 -31.12 -27.61 -9.01
N THR A 56 -31.32 -28.83 -9.48
CA THR A 56 -30.72 -30.03 -8.86
C THR A 56 -29.20 -30.09 -9.07
N GLY A 57 -28.58 -28.96 -9.42
CA GLY A 57 -27.16 -28.81 -9.67
C GLY A 57 -26.38 -28.68 -8.38
N VAL A 58 -26.16 -29.84 -7.74
CA VAL A 58 -25.09 -30.10 -6.77
C VAL A 58 -24.97 -29.01 -5.70
N ASP A 59 -25.74 -29.19 -4.61
CA ASP A 59 -25.33 -28.75 -3.28
C ASP A 59 -23.95 -29.37 -2.99
N THR A 60 -22.90 -28.77 -3.54
CA THR A 60 -21.56 -28.94 -3.02
C THR A 60 -21.70 -28.32 -1.66
N ALA A 61 -21.97 -29.14 -0.64
CA ALA A 61 -22.12 -28.71 0.73
C ALA A 61 -20.91 -27.85 1.05
N ALA A 62 -21.09 -26.53 0.91
CA ALA A 62 -20.16 -25.53 1.36
C ALA A 62 -20.11 -25.80 2.85
N GLY A 63 -19.09 -26.55 3.26
CA GLY A 63 -19.01 -27.16 4.57
C GLY A 63 -19.37 -26.10 5.58
N SER A 64 -20.46 -26.33 6.31
CA SER A 64 -21.02 -25.38 7.26
C SER A 64 -19.88 -24.90 8.15
N CYS A 65 -19.43 -23.68 7.95
CA CYS A 65 -18.39 -23.06 8.74
C CYS A 65 -19.09 -21.97 9.57
N PRO A 66 -19.85 -22.36 10.61
CA PRO A 66 -20.76 -21.47 11.34
C PRO A 66 -20.01 -20.51 12.28
N GLY A 67 -19.00 -19.82 11.77
CA GLY A 67 -18.21 -18.86 12.55
C GLY A 67 -17.16 -19.48 13.46
N ALA A 68 -16.82 -20.76 13.27
CA ALA A 68 -15.71 -21.40 13.97
C ALA A 68 -14.36 -20.74 13.60
N PRO A 69 -13.33 -20.86 14.46
CA PRO A 69 -12.01 -20.32 14.16
C PRO A 69 -11.46 -20.82 12.81
N GLY A 70 -10.96 -19.89 11.98
CA GLY A 70 -10.47 -20.16 10.63
C GLY A 70 -11.54 -20.15 9.54
N CYS A 71 -12.83 -20.03 9.87
CA CYS A 71 -13.88 -19.83 8.88
C CYS A 71 -13.73 -18.47 8.20
N ALA A 72 -13.91 -18.42 6.88
CA ALA A 72 -14.02 -17.13 6.17
C ALA A 72 -15.18 -16.32 6.74
N CYS A 73 -15.01 -15.00 6.80
CA CYS A 73 -16.01 -14.07 7.31
C CYS A 73 -15.90 -12.72 6.62
N VAL A 74 -16.99 -11.95 6.60
CA VAL A 74 -16.98 -10.54 6.19
C VAL A 74 -17.15 -9.61 7.39
N GLY A 75 -18.02 -9.99 8.33
CA GLY A 75 -18.30 -9.27 9.57
C GLY A 75 -17.90 -10.02 10.84
N HIS A 76 -17.72 -9.28 11.94
CA HIS A 76 -17.44 -9.86 13.26
C HIS A 76 -18.58 -10.73 13.81
N ASP A 77 -19.81 -10.44 13.41
CA ASP A 77 -21.06 -11.12 13.76
C ASP A 77 -21.20 -12.51 13.12
N GLU A 78 -20.46 -12.77 12.05
CA GLU A 78 -20.37 -14.10 11.43
C GLU A 78 -19.53 -15.09 12.25
N CYS A 79 -18.78 -14.61 13.23
CA CYS A 79 -17.87 -15.42 14.04
C CYS A 79 -18.47 -15.73 15.41
N ALA A 80 -18.44 -17.00 15.81
CA ALA A 80 -18.87 -17.41 17.15
C ALA A 80 -17.99 -16.77 18.24
N GLY A 81 -16.71 -16.56 17.95
CA GLY A 81 -15.78 -15.78 18.78
C GLY A 81 -15.91 -14.27 18.64
N GLY A 82 -16.86 -13.78 17.84
CA GLY A 82 -17.15 -12.37 17.64
C GLY A 82 -16.04 -11.57 16.97
N ALA A 83 -15.03 -12.20 16.36
CA ALA A 83 -13.91 -11.48 15.76
C ALA A 83 -13.56 -12.07 14.40
N CYS A 84 -13.93 -11.34 13.36
CA CYS A 84 -13.41 -11.51 12.00
C CYS A 84 -12.11 -10.70 11.86
N ALA A 85 -10.99 -11.36 11.59
CA ALA A 85 -9.67 -10.73 11.55
C ALA A 85 -8.93 -11.03 10.25
N TRP A 86 -7.95 -10.20 9.91
CA TRP A 86 -7.12 -10.41 8.72
C TRP A 86 -6.38 -11.74 8.78
N ASP A 87 -6.53 -12.54 7.72
CA ASP A 87 -5.83 -13.81 7.54
C ASP A 87 -5.22 -13.85 6.12
N PRO A 88 -3.90 -13.74 5.99
CA PRO A 88 -3.26 -13.70 4.67
C PRO A 88 -3.45 -15.02 3.90
N LEU A 89 -3.76 -16.13 4.57
CA LEU A 89 -3.89 -17.44 3.93
C LEU A 89 -5.29 -17.69 3.35
N GLN A 90 -6.31 -16.93 3.78
CA GLN A 90 -7.67 -17.17 3.36
C GLN A 90 -8.02 -16.45 2.05
N PRO A 91 -8.68 -17.13 1.09
CA PRO A 91 -9.35 -16.46 -0.02
C PRO A 91 -10.43 -15.53 0.53
N GLY A 92 -10.29 -14.21 0.31
CA GLY A 92 -11.15 -13.19 0.94
C GLY A 92 -10.53 -12.51 2.17
N GLY A 93 -9.35 -12.95 2.60
CA GLY A 93 -8.45 -12.24 3.51
C GLY A 93 -8.92 -12.00 4.93
N LEU A 94 -10.07 -12.54 5.30
CA LEU A 94 -10.66 -12.41 6.61
C LEU A 94 -11.08 -13.79 7.10
N SER A 95 -10.76 -14.09 8.36
CA SER A 95 -11.15 -15.33 9.01
C SER A 95 -11.53 -15.12 10.47
N CYS A 96 -12.43 -15.96 10.96
CA CYS A 96 -12.86 -15.92 12.34
C CYS A 96 -11.69 -16.28 13.25
N ALA A 97 -11.33 -15.37 14.13
CA ALA A 97 -10.27 -15.54 15.11
C ALA A 97 -10.76 -16.44 16.26
N GLY A 98 -9.88 -17.35 16.70
CA GLY A 98 -10.11 -18.13 17.92
C GLY A 98 -9.90 -17.31 19.18
N ALA A 99 -10.55 -17.67 20.28
CA ALA A 99 -10.26 -17.10 21.59
C ALA A 99 -8.85 -17.50 22.05
N CYS A 100 -8.18 -16.65 22.82
CA CYS A 100 -6.82 -16.96 23.28
C CYS A 100 -6.73 -18.16 24.21
N GLY A 101 -7.75 -18.44 25.03
CA GLY A 101 -7.70 -19.54 26.01
C GLY A 101 -6.41 -19.51 26.84
N SER A 102 -5.61 -20.58 26.76
CA SER A 102 -4.27 -20.68 27.39
C SER A 102 -3.11 -20.20 26.51
N GLY A 103 -3.36 -19.83 25.25
CA GLY A 103 -2.37 -19.36 24.30
C GLY A 103 -2.84 -19.51 22.84
N CYS A 104 -2.19 -18.79 21.94
CA CYS A 104 -2.45 -18.90 20.50
C CYS A 104 -1.52 -19.91 19.82
N ALA A 105 -1.92 -20.39 18.64
CA ALA A 105 -1.09 -21.27 17.84
C ALA A 105 0.22 -20.57 17.40
N ALA A 106 1.21 -21.36 16.99
CA ALA A 106 2.47 -20.83 16.47
C ALA A 106 2.21 -19.87 15.30
N GLY A 107 2.87 -18.71 15.29
CA GLY A 107 2.65 -17.66 14.29
C GLY A 107 1.42 -16.79 14.56
N GLN A 108 0.72 -16.98 15.67
CA GLN A 108 -0.34 -16.10 16.13
C GLN A 108 0.05 -15.40 17.43
N ARG A 109 -0.62 -14.28 17.73
CA ARG A 109 -0.51 -13.58 19.00
C ARG A 109 -1.90 -13.29 19.55
N CYS A 110 -1.99 -13.29 20.88
CA CYS A 110 -3.19 -12.91 21.58
C CYS A 110 -3.32 -11.38 21.62
N VAL A 111 -4.45 -10.86 21.16
CA VAL A 111 -4.76 -9.42 21.18
C VAL A 111 -6.12 -9.19 21.82
N ALA A 112 -6.23 -8.10 22.60
CA ALA A 112 -7.52 -7.66 23.10
C ALA A 112 -8.34 -7.09 21.94
N LYS A 113 -9.57 -7.60 21.76
CA LYS A 113 -10.56 -6.97 20.91
C LYS A 113 -11.13 -5.76 21.68
N GLY A 114 -11.22 -4.61 21.03
CA GLY A 114 -11.89 -3.44 21.61
C GLY A 114 -13.34 -3.78 21.98
N GLY A 115 -13.76 -3.43 23.20
CA GLY A 115 -15.11 -3.70 23.74
C GLY A 115 -15.14 -3.79 25.26
N ALA A 116 -16.34 -3.83 25.85
CA ALA A 116 -16.54 -3.79 27.31
C ALA A 116 -16.08 -5.06 28.04
N GLU A 117 -15.89 -6.19 27.34
CA GLU A 117 -15.68 -7.50 27.98
C GLU A 117 -14.25 -8.03 27.90
N GLY A 118 -13.28 -7.24 27.43
CA GLY A 118 -11.87 -7.65 27.44
C GLY A 118 -11.57 -8.94 26.65
N LEU A 119 -12.45 -9.33 25.72
CA LEU A 119 -12.30 -10.54 24.91
C LEU A 119 -10.95 -10.51 24.18
N GLN A 120 -10.17 -11.58 24.34
CA GLN A 120 -8.90 -11.73 23.65
C GLN A 120 -8.96 -12.81 22.58
N VAL A 121 -8.45 -12.48 21.40
CA VAL A 121 -8.50 -13.35 20.22
C VAL A 121 -7.12 -13.53 19.61
N CYS A 122 -6.92 -14.66 18.95
CA CYS A 122 -5.70 -15.03 18.26
C CYS A 122 -5.70 -14.49 16.84
N VAL A 123 -4.74 -13.61 16.55
CA VAL A 123 -4.53 -13.03 15.22
C VAL A 123 -3.14 -13.41 14.69
N PRO A 124 -2.94 -13.50 13.37
CA PRO A 124 -1.60 -13.71 12.80
C PRO A 124 -0.60 -12.66 13.31
N SER A 125 0.55 -13.09 13.83
CA SER A 125 1.55 -12.18 14.39
C SER A 125 2.24 -11.32 13.34
N ALA A 126 2.22 -11.76 12.08
CA ALA A 126 2.70 -11.00 10.93
C ALA A 126 1.72 -9.90 10.46
N GLY A 127 0.47 -9.87 10.97
CA GLY A 127 -0.53 -8.88 10.54
C GLY A 127 -0.69 -8.84 9.01
N LYS A 128 -0.60 -7.64 8.43
CA LYS A 128 -0.67 -7.39 6.99
C LYS A 128 0.70 -7.27 6.30
N VAL A 129 1.79 -7.74 6.90
CA VAL A 129 3.13 -7.64 6.29
C VAL A 129 3.11 -8.07 4.83
N CYS A 130 3.76 -7.30 3.97
CA CYS A 130 3.79 -7.47 2.51
C CYS A 130 2.51 -7.23 1.73
N ASN A 131 1.41 -6.81 2.36
CA ASN A 131 0.29 -6.30 1.60
C ASN A 131 0.67 -4.98 0.90
N PRO A 132 0.30 -4.81 -0.37
CA PRO A 132 0.31 -3.51 -1.03
C PRO A 132 -0.44 -2.45 -0.20
N CYS A 133 0.12 -1.25 -0.08
CA CYS A 133 -0.48 -0.15 0.69
C CYS A 133 -0.21 1.20 0.03
N THR A 134 -1.01 2.19 0.42
CA THR A 134 -0.84 3.59 0.02
C THR A 134 -0.65 4.52 1.22
N ALA A 135 -1.18 4.14 2.38
CA ALA A 135 -1.07 4.83 3.66
C ALA A 135 -0.88 3.84 4.82
N ASP A 136 -0.42 4.34 5.98
CA ASP A 136 -0.19 3.50 7.18
C ASP A 136 -1.47 2.77 7.64
N ALA A 137 -2.64 3.42 7.53
CA ALA A 137 -3.94 2.85 7.90
C ALA A 137 -4.31 1.58 7.10
N ASP A 138 -3.77 1.41 5.89
CA ASP A 138 -3.99 0.19 5.09
C ASP A 138 -3.35 -1.04 5.76
N CYS A 139 -2.32 -0.80 6.58
CA CYS A 139 -1.51 -1.81 7.25
C CYS A 139 -2.00 -2.19 8.64
N ASP A 140 -2.96 -1.46 9.18
CA ASP A 140 -3.55 -1.76 10.48
C ASP A 140 -4.33 -3.07 10.41
N SER A 141 -4.16 -3.88 11.46
CA SER A 141 -4.94 -5.08 11.71
C SER A 141 -5.28 -5.16 13.20
N LEU A 142 -6.20 -6.05 13.56
CA LEU A 142 -6.69 -6.13 14.93
C LEU A 142 -5.54 -6.32 15.93
N GLY A 143 -5.30 -5.30 16.76
CA GLY A 143 -4.23 -5.31 17.77
C GLY A 143 -2.80 -5.19 17.24
N ILE A 144 -2.60 -4.86 15.96
CA ILE A 144 -1.28 -4.67 15.35
C ILE A 144 -1.33 -3.40 14.49
N ALA A 145 -0.66 -2.36 14.96
CA ALA A 145 -0.43 -1.14 14.19
C ALA A 145 0.65 -1.39 13.14
N GLY A 146 0.30 -1.22 11.87
CA GLY A 146 1.21 -1.38 10.74
C GLY A 146 1.71 -0.04 10.22
N LEU A 147 2.79 -0.05 9.45
CA LEU A 147 3.28 1.12 8.72
C LEU A 147 3.47 0.77 7.26
N CYS A 148 3.11 1.69 6.38
CA CYS A 148 3.30 1.54 4.94
C CYS A 148 4.71 1.98 4.58
N VAL A 149 5.54 1.02 4.14
CA VAL A 149 6.96 1.19 3.84
C VAL A 149 7.13 1.50 2.37
N ASP A 150 7.91 2.54 2.06
CA ASP A 150 8.35 2.83 0.69
C ASP A 150 9.59 2.00 0.35
N ARG A 151 9.46 1.11 -0.65
CA ARG A 151 10.53 0.28 -1.20
C ARG A 151 11.01 0.75 -2.57
N GLY A 152 10.79 2.02 -2.91
CA GLY A 152 11.26 2.61 -4.16
C GLY A 152 10.48 2.10 -5.37
N ASP A 153 11.19 1.60 -6.38
CA ASP A 153 10.59 1.13 -7.64
C ASP A 153 9.69 -0.09 -7.44
N ASP A 154 9.96 -0.88 -6.40
CA ASP A 154 9.10 -1.98 -5.98
C ASP A 154 7.78 -1.49 -5.35
N GLY A 155 7.69 -0.23 -5.01
CA GLY A 155 6.48 0.34 -4.45
C GLY A 155 6.38 0.22 -2.96
N ARG A 156 5.15 0.22 -2.46
CA ARG A 156 4.82 0.38 -1.05
C ARG A 156 4.15 -0.84 -0.48
N PHE A 157 4.63 -1.30 0.66
CA PHE A 157 4.12 -2.49 1.33
C PHE A 157 4.08 -2.33 2.83
N CYS A 158 3.15 -3.02 3.45
CA CYS A 158 3.01 -3.01 4.90
C CYS A 158 4.19 -3.70 5.60
N GLY A 159 4.66 -3.06 6.65
CA GLY A 159 5.56 -3.61 7.68
C GLY A 159 4.94 -3.44 9.06
N ILE A 160 5.43 -4.19 10.04
CA ILE A 160 5.04 -4.04 11.45
C ILE A 160 6.28 -3.65 12.28
N PRO A 161 6.14 -2.82 13.33
CA PRO A 161 7.24 -2.48 14.23
C PRO A 161 7.90 -3.71 14.85
N CYS A 162 9.23 -3.72 14.90
CA CYS A 162 9.95 -4.78 15.59
C CYS A 162 9.65 -4.77 17.10
N ALA A 163 9.37 -5.93 17.67
CA ALA A 163 9.18 -6.08 19.11
C ALA A 163 10.55 -6.36 19.75
N ALA A 164 11.18 -5.34 20.34
CA ALA A 164 12.53 -5.45 20.92
C ALA A 164 13.57 -6.03 19.94
N GLY A 165 13.49 -5.64 18.66
CA GLY A 165 14.37 -6.13 17.59
C GLY A 165 14.01 -7.52 17.03
N ALA A 166 12.98 -8.18 17.57
CA ALA A 166 12.51 -9.46 17.07
C ALA A 166 11.30 -9.30 16.13
N CYS A 167 11.20 -10.24 15.19
CA CYS A 167 10.11 -10.35 14.22
C CYS A 167 9.53 -11.77 14.20
N PRO A 168 8.28 -11.95 13.74
CA PRO A 168 7.74 -13.27 13.47
C PRO A 168 8.63 -14.11 12.54
N ALA A 169 8.48 -15.43 12.60
CA ALA A 169 9.25 -16.35 11.78
C ALA A 169 9.15 -15.99 10.28
N GLY A 170 10.30 -16.03 9.58
CA GLY A 170 10.40 -15.66 8.15
C GLY A 170 10.55 -14.16 7.88
N LEU A 171 10.54 -13.31 8.92
CA LEU A 171 10.76 -11.88 8.81
C LEU A 171 12.02 -11.46 9.59
N ALA A 172 12.64 -10.37 9.17
CA ALA A 172 13.72 -9.74 9.90
C ALA A 172 13.45 -8.27 10.17
N CYS A 173 14.01 -7.80 11.27
CA CYS A 173 13.96 -6.41 11.66
C CYS A 173 14.94 -5.61 10.81
N LYS A 174 14.43 -4.74 9.93
CA LYS A 174 15.24 -3.91 9.03
C LYS A 174 14.78 -2.45 9.11
N PRO A 175 15.71 -1.48 9.06
CA PRO A 175 15.35 -0.07 8.97
C PRO A 175 14.64 0.18 7.63
N ALA A 176 13.56 0.94 7.68
CA ALA A 176 12.76 1.29 6.51
C ALA A 176 12.28 2.75 6.58
N LEU A 177 12.06 3.35 5.42
CA LEU A 177 11.40 4.65 5.29
C LEU A 177 9.91 4.43 5.05
N THR A 178 9.08 5.03 5.89
CA THR A 178 7.62 4.99 5.72
C THR A 178 7.16 6.02 4.69
N VAL A 179 5.93 5.88 4.21
CA VAL A 179 5.29 6.86 3.30
C VAL A 179 5.12 8.24 3.93
N THR A 180 5.20 8.37 5.25
CA THR A 180 5.18 9.64 6.00
C THR A 180 6.59 10.23 6.19
N GLY A 181 7.63 9.59 5.66
CA GLY A 181 9.02 10.03 5.76
C GLY A 181 9.69 9.67 7.09
N VAL A 182 9.01 8.94 7.97
CA VAL A 182 9.58 8.46 9.24
C VAL A 182 10.44 7.23 8.98
N LYS A 183 11.65 7.21 9.54
CA LYS A 183 12.49 6.02 9.59
C LYS A 183 12.13 5.17 10.80
N ALA A 184 11.87 3.88 10.61
CA ALA A 184 11.55 2.95 11.67
C ALA A 184 12.12 1.56 11.38
N ASP A 185 12.38 0.81 12.44
CA ASP A 185 12.75 -0.60 12.34
C ASP A 185 11.49 -1.46 12.22
N LEU A 186 11.35 -2.11 11.06
CA LEU A 186 10.14 -2.84 10.68
C LEU A 186 10.48 -4.27 10.26
N CYS A 187 9.56 -5.17 10.59
CA CYS A 187 9.61 -6.56 10.17
C CYS A 187 9.29 -6.68 8.68
N GLN A 188 10.26 -7.20 7.94
CA GLN A 188 10.24 -7.30 6.49
C GLN A 188 10.72 -8.70 6.05
N PRO A 189 10.20 -9.27 4.96
CA PRO A 189 10.72 -10.53 4.43
C PRO A 189 12.18 -10.39 4.02
N LEU A 190 12.94 -11.47 4.21
CA LEU A 190 14.25 -11.62 3.62
C LEU A 190 14.23 -12.67 2.52
N ASP A 191 15.07 -12.50 1.52
CA ASP A 191 15.40 -13.57 0.59
C ASP A 191 16.46 -14.52 1.19
N ALA A 192 16.85 -15.54 0.42
CA ALA A 192 17.84 -16.52 0.83
C ALA A 192 19.24 -15.93 1.09
N THR A 193 19.50 -14.69 0.65
CA THR A 193 20.78 -13.98 0.84
C THR A 193 20.79 -13.10 2.09
N GLY A 194 19.64 -12.94 2.75
CA GLY A 194 19.48 -12.06 3.91
C GLY A 194 19.22 -10.59 3.55
N GLU A 195 18.99 -10.32 2.27
CA GLU A 195 18.55 -9.03 1.73
C GLU A 195 17.03 -8.93 1.74
N LEU A 196 16.50 -7.72 1.50
CA LEU A 196 15.05 -7.52 1.44
C LEU A 196 14.43 -8.37 0.32
N GLY A 197 13.60 -9.33 0.73
CA GLY A 197 12.88 -10.20 -0.20
C GLY A 197 11.71 -9.48 -0.88
N ALA A 198 11.31 -10.00 -2.04
CA ALA A 198 10.08 -9.60 -2.69
C ALA A 198 8.87 -9.84 -1.78
N CYS A 199 7.84 -9.01 -1.91
CA CYS A 199 6.55 -9.19 -1.25
C CYS A 199 5.57 -9.89 -2.21
N PRO A 200 5.40 -11.23 -2.12
CA PRO A 200 4.41 -11.92 -2.93
C PRO A 200 3.00 -11.54 -2.50
N CYS A 201 2.06 -11.58 -3.44
CA CYS A 201 0.66 -11.36 -3.13
C CYS A 201 0.09 -12.55 -2.36
N SER A 202 -0.30 -12.33 -1.10
CA SER A 202 -1.07 -13.28 -0.32
C SER A 202 -2.42 -13.60 -1.00
N PRO A 203 -3.02 -14.79 -0.79
CA PRO A 203 -4.38 -15.09 -1.25
C PRO A 203 -5.38 -13.97 -0.93
N ALA A 204 -5.26 -13.41 0.26
CA ALA A 204 -6.02 -12.25 0.72
C ALA A 204 -5.80 -11.00 -0.15
N ALA A 205 -4.54 -10.63 -0.41
CA ALA A 205 -4.21 -9.48 -1.26
C ALA A 205 -4.71 -9.64 -2.70
N GLN A 206 -4.68 -10.87 -3.24
CA GLN A 206 -5.22 -11.18 -4.57
C GLN A 206 -6.74 -11.04 -4.60
N ALA A 207 -7.44 -11.54 -3.58
CA ALA A 207 -8.90 -11.46 -3.48
C ALA A 207 -9.39 -10.00 -3.46
N PHE A 208 -8.70 -9.13 -2.71
CA PHE A 208 -9.02 -7.70 -2.62
C PHE A 208 -8.40 -6.84 -3.73
N LYS A 209 -7.62 -7.44 -4.65
CA LYS A 209 -6.86 -6.72 -5.68
C LYS A 209 -6.06 -5.55 -5.11
N LEU A 210 -5.41 -5.77 -3.97
CA LEU A 210 -4.65 -4.71 -3.30
C LEU A 210 -3.61 -4.13 -4.24
N ALA A 211 -3.51 -2.81 -4.26
CA ALA A 211 -2.66 -2.08 -5.19
C ALA A 211 -1.59 -1.27 -4.45
N THR A 212 -0.48 -1.05 -5.13
CA THR A 212 0.60 -0.18 -4.66
C THR A 212 1.08 0.72 -5.79
N VAL A 213 1.65 1.86 -5.40
CA VAL A 213 2.41 2.70 -6.32
C VAL A 213 3.66 1.94 -6.72
N CYS A 214 4.05 1.99 -7.98
CA CYS A 214 5.32 1.46 -8.46
C CYS A 214 6.03 2.51 -9.31
N ALA A 215 7.29 2.28 -9.65
CA ALA A 215 7.98 3.15 -10.58
C ALA A 215 8.86 2.39 -11.57
N ILE A 216 8.98 2.93 -12.78
CA ILE A 216 9.94 2.48 -13.79
C ILE A 216 11.01 3.55 -13.91
N ALA A 217 12.25 3.21 -13.54
CA ALA A 217 13.39 4.10 -13.70
C ALA A 217 13.72 4.34 -15.19
N ALA A 218 13.73 5.59 -15.61
CA ALA A 218 14.28 6.02 -16.89
C ALA A 218 15.81 5.98 -16.79
N LYS A 219 16.47 5.32 -17.74
CA LYS A 219 17.93 5.19 -17.79
C LYS A 219 18.47 5.66 -19.14
N ASP A 220 19.61 6.34 -19.13
CA ASP A 220 20.32 6.67 -20.37
C ASP A 220 21.00 5.43 -20.99
N SER A 221 21.62 5.61 -22.16
CA SER A 221 22.35 4.53 -22.85
C SER A 221 23.56 3.99 -22.07
N ALA A 222 24.02 4.69 -21.03
CA ALA A 222 25.07 4.24 -20.11
C ALA A 222 24.50 3.59 -18.83
N GLY A 223 23.17 3.45 -18.73
CA GLY A 223 22.49 2.84 -17.59
C GLY A 223 22.29 3.77 -16.40
N LYS A 224 22.62 5.07 -16.52
CA LYS A 224 22.43 6.05 -15.45
C LYS A 224 20.96 6.41 -15.33
N VAL A 225 20.42 6.36 -14.10
CA VAL A 225 19.04 6.75 -13.82
C VAL A 225 18.88 8.25 -14.04
N LEU A 226 18.01 8.62 -14.98
CA LEU A 226 17.65 10.00 -15.30
C LEU A 226 16.46 10.47 -14.47
N GLY A 227 15.52 9.58 -14.16
CA GLY A 227 14.29 9.85 -13.42
C GLY A 227 13.47 8.57 -13.24
N SER A 228 12.24 8.67 -12.72
CA SER A 228 11.34 7.52 -12.59
C SER A 228 9.90 7.85 -12.90
N CYS A 229 9.23 6.96 -13.63
CA CYS A 229 7.83 7.09 -13.98
C CYS A 229 6.97 6.32 -13.00
N LYS A 230 6.12 7.04 -12.26
CA LYS A 230 5.20 6.42 -11.32
C LYS A 230 4.04 5.78 -12.06
N GLY A 231 3.61 4.65 -11.54
CA GLY A 231 2.40 3.95 -11.93
C GLY A 231 1.81 3.24 -10.74
N THR A 232 0.91 2.32 -11.02
CA THR A 232 0.30 1.41 -10.07
C THR A 232 0.48 -0.04 -10.52
N ARG A 233 0.48 -0.94 -9.55
CA ARG A 233 0.38 -2.37 -9.79
C ARG A 233 -0.49 -2.99 -8.72
N ALA A 234 -1.24 -4.01 -9.10
CA ALA A 234 -2.18 -4.68 -8.21
C ALA A 234 -1.93 -6.18 -8.16
N CYS A 235 -2.31 -6.78 -7.03
CA CYS A 235 -2.34 -8.22 -6.90
C CYS A 235 -3.45 -8.83 -7.77
N GLY A 236 -3.10 -9.86 -8.54
CA GLY A 236 -4.02 -10.68 -9.31
C GLY A 236 -3.72 -12.17 -9.15
N ALA A 237 -4.42 -13.02 -9.90
CA ALA A 237 -4.29 -14.48 -9.80
C ALA A 237 -2.86 -15.00 -10.09
N ALA A 238 -2.07 -14.25 -10.87
CA ALA A 238 -0.68 -14.57 -11.18
C ALA A 238 0.33 -13.92 -10.21
N GLY A 239 -0.12 -13.30 -9.13
CA GLY A 239 0.72 -12.50 -8.22
C GLY A 239 0.64 -11.01 -8.51
N LEU A 240 1.71 -10.28 -8.20
CA LEU A 240 1.77 -8.83 -8.39
C LEU A 240 1.92 -8.52 -9.88
N ALA A 241 0.98 -7.75 -10.44
CA ALA A 241 1.03 -7.37 -11.84
C ALA A 241 2.30 -6.53 -12.16
N PRO A 242 2.74 -6.49 -13.43
CA PRO A 242 3.73 -5.52 -13.88
C PRO A 242 3.29 -4.08 -13.55
N CYS A 243 4.26 -3.18 -13.39
CA CYS A 243 3.97 -1.76 -13.18
C CYS A 243 3.27 -1.19 -14.43
N ASP A 244 2.13 -0.51 -14.25
CA ASP A 244 1.40 0.15 -15.34
C ASP A 244 2.01 1.51 -15.74
N ALA A 245 3.10 1.91 -15.08
CA ALA A 245 3.80 3.15 -15.38
C ALA A 245 4.14 3.20 -16.87
N LYS A 246 3.88 4.35 -17.49
CA LYS A 246 4.22 4.55 -18.90
C LYS A 246 5.73 4.37 -19.07
N ALA A 247 6.11 3.56 -20.07
CA ALA A 247 7.51 3.45 -20.44
C ALA A 247 8.03 4.83 -20.83
N TRP A 248 9.25 5.13 -20.39
CA TRP A 248 9.94 6.35 -20.79
C TRP A 248 10.09 6.38 -22.31
N ALA A 249 9.68 7.47 -22.94
CA ALA A 249 9.91 7.73 -24.33
C ALA A 249 10.78 8.99 -24.45
N PRO A 250 11.60 9.11 -25.50
CA PRO A 250 12.13 10.41 -25.85
C PRO A 250 10.96 11.33 -26.26
N GLU A 251 10.51 12.22 -25.37
CA GLU A 251 9.75 13.44 -25.66
C GLU A 251 10.04 13.99 -27.06
N THR A 252 8.99 14.13 -27.86
CA THR A 252 9.08 14.89 -29.09
C THR A 252 9.01 16.37 -28.70
N CYS A 253 9.88 17.22 -29.25
CA CYS A 253 9.80 18.67 -29.03
C CYS A 253 8.60 19.31 -29.76
N ASN A 254 7.38 18.84 -29.48
CA ASN A 254 6.12 19.26 -30.08
C ASN A 254 5.33 20.22 -29.16
N GLY A 255 5.87 20.56 -27.99
CA GLY A 255 5.24 21.43 -27.00
C GLY A 255 4.17 20.74 -26.14
N LYS A 256 4.09 19.40 -26.17
CA LYS A 256 3.26 18.57 -25.30
C LYS A 256 4.19 17.66 -24.47
N ASP A 257 3.70 17.27 -23.31
CA ASP A 257 4.23 16.14 -22.53
C ASP A 257 3.73 14.88 -23.24
N ASP A 258 4.59 14.30 -24.07
CA ASP A 258 4.28 13.07 -24.80
C ASP A 258 4.48 11.85 -23.89
N ASP A 259 5.19 11.98 -22.75
CA ASP A 259 5.39 10.92 -21.79
C ASP A 259 5.69 11.36 -20.34
N CYS A 260 5.01 10.71 -19.39
CA CYS A 260 5.33 10.66 -17.97
C CYS A 260 5.51 12.03 -17.25
N PRO A 261 4.60 12.40 -16.33
CA PRO A 261 4.39 13.77 -15.83
C PRO A 261 5.48 14.36 -14.91
N LEU A 262 6.68 13.74 -14.83
CA LEU A 262 7.82 14.33 -14.12
C LEU A 262 8.62 15.33 -14.98
N GLY A 263 8.03 15.84 -16.05
CA GLY A 263 8.24 17.24 -16.44
C GLY A 263 9.59 17.56 -17.07
N ALA A 264 10.05 16.73 -18.01
CA ALA A 264 11.01 17.18 -19.00
C ALA A 264 10.31 18.09 -20.03
N LEU A 265 9.91 19.31 -19.64
CA LEU A 265 9.62 20.33 -20.64
C LEU A 265 10.89 20.55 -21.45
N CYS A 266 10.83 20.35 -22.77
CA CYS A 266 11.90 20.70 -23.69
C CYS A 266 12.26 22.18 -23.48
N SER A 267 13.32 22.48 -22.74
CA SER A 267 13.84 23.83 -22.63
C SER A 267 14.74 24.04 -23.83
N LEU A 268 14.28 24.81 -24.82
CA LEU A 268 15.17 25.37 -25.83
C LEU A 268 16.28 26.12 -25.09
N ASP A 269 17.53 25.71 -25.27
CA ASP A 269 18.65 26.50 -24.81
C ASP A 269 18.76 27.69 -25.76
N ALA A 270 18.14 28.80 -25.36
CA ALA A 270 18.07 30.03 -26.14
C ALA A 270 19.45 30.58 -26.55
N SER A 271 20.54 30.11 -25.91
CA SER A 271 21.91 30.54 -26.20
C SER A 271 22.56 29.79 -27.37
N THR A 272 22.10 28.57 -27.68
CA THR A 272 22.74 27.72 -28.72
C THR A 272 21.84 27.45 -29.91
N GLY A 273 20.52 27.64 -29.78
CA GLY A 273 19.57 27.23 -30.81
C GLY A 273 19.49 25.71 -31.02
N LEU A 274 20.23 24.92 -30.22
CA LEU A 274 20.10 23.47 -30.18
C LEU A 274 18.95 23.07 -29.24
N GLN A 275 18.17 22.09 -29.68
CA GLN A 275 17.28 21.34 -28.79
C GLN A 275 18.14 20.46 -27.89
N ILE A 276 18.52 20.99 -26.72
CA ILE A 276 19.27 20.22 -25.73
C ILE A 276 18.27 19.56 -24.80
N TRP A 277 18.29 18.23 -24.79
CA TRP A 277 17.64 17.41 -23.78
C TRP A 277 18.17 17.77 -22.40
N ARG A 278 17.37 18.49 -21.60
CA ARG A 278 17.66 18.67 -20.18
C ARG A 278 16.63 17.88 -19.38
N PRO A 279 17.02 16.73 -18.79
CA PRO A 279 16.14 16.07 -17.84
C PRO A 279 15.93 17.02 -16.66
N ARG A 280 14.72 17.58 -16.54
CA ARG A 280 14.31 18.30 -15.34
C ARG A 280 13.65 17.29 -14.41
N CYS A 281 14.47 16.67 -13.56
CA CYS A 281 13.95 16.10 -12.32
C CYS A 281 13.79 17.25 -11.33
N ARG A 282 12.55 17.54 -10.92
CA ARG A 282 12.31 18.30 -9.69
C ARG A 282 12.29 17.37 -8.50
#